data_AF-A0A8J3GF49-F1
#
_entry.id   AF-A0A8J3GF49-F1
#
_cell.length_a   1.000
_cell.length_b   1.000
_cell.length_c   1.000
_cell.angle_alpha   90.00
_cell.angle_beta   90.00
_cell.angle_gamma   90.00
#
_symmetry.space_group_name_H-M   'P 1'
#
loop_
_entity.id
_entity.type
_entity.pdbx_description
1 polymer ?
#
loop_
_entity_poly.entity_id
_entity_poly.type
_entity_poly.pdbx_seq_one_letter_code
_entity_poly.pdbx_strand_id
1 'polypeptide(L)'
;MHMNLTNPENFLHYHLKPTLADCTPALRLALNALRLGETNRLIFPRDEYHFYADEAEEKFCFVSNNSEGLKRIAFPLTGIRNAIIDGSGSRFIFHGRICPFHLDACQQVTIRNITIDYERTTFSQGEIIECTDQSISIRLPPEDSYFFQNGRIWFDGPNYLQGSYGGPYHRRDAYVHTLEFDAKRREPAFMARDCYRVPAHSFSETPDGLLKLNIEYPTPKPHVGNILAITHDHRDLFGICLNNCEKTTLESIVIHHAGAMGIIAQRSTDIHLVDCVVEPPPRHNRIVSTFADATHFVNCRGKISIRKCQFRNMMDDGVNVHGIYSPIKRIISPTEILIENAHHEQAGIQVVDANEEAQVICNHSLLPKGFLDIKSVTMINRYHWLVELNKPLPEGTQPGDCLESLHNTPDVNIEYCQFSSNRARGILATTPGKIRITNNYFHSAGSAIKIAGDANSWYESGSVKDVCIQNNQFQDCGYGIWGTGIIAIDPEIRPENHSNQAYHENIRIENNCFFTFHKDLIFARCVQNMVVQHNQIESSQNYPPKQQTFDYQKLVNCTNVASQFS
;
A
#
# COMPACT_ATOMS: atom_id res chain seq x y z
N MET A 1 -22.90 -42.08 -15.38
CA MET A 1 -24.07 -41.26 -15.03
C MET A 1 -23.97 -39.96 -15.83
N HIS A 2 -24.83 -39.79 -16.83
CA HIS A 2 -24.85 -38.58 -17.66
C HIS A 2 -25.49 -37.43 -16.86
N MET A 3 -24.73 -36.35 -16.60
CA MET A 3 -25.29 -35.10 -16.08
C MET A 3 -25.83 -34.26 -17.23
N ASN A 4 -27.11 -33.93 -17.14
CA ASN A 4 -27.87 -33.20 -18.14
C ASN A 4 -27.70 -31.68 -17.89
N LEU A 5 -27.17 -30.96 -18.88
CA LEU A 5 -26.67 -29.57 -18.78
C LEU A 5 -27.72 -28.48 -19.09
N THR A 6 -28.99 -28.68 -18.76
CA THR A 6 -30.06 -27.71 -19.11
C THR A 6 -30.98 -27.31 -17.96
N ASN A 7 -30.68 -27.71 -16.72
CA ASN A 7 -31.49 -27.34 -15.57
C ASN A 7 -30.84 -26.20 -14.75
N PRO A 8 -31.43 -25.00 -14.69
CA PRO A 8 -30.96 -23.90 -13.82
C PRO A 8 -31.11 -24.21 -12.32
N GLU A 9 -31.62 -25.38 -11.91
CA GLU A 9 -31.59 -25.83 -10.51
C GLU A 9 -30.34 -26.64 -10.13
N ASN A 10 -29.39 -26.85 -11.06
CA ASN A 10 -28.08 -27.45 -10.74
C ASN A 10 -27.03 -26.40 -10.29
N PHE A 11 -27.43 -25.16 -10.00
CA PHE A 11 -26.59 -24.25 -9.23
C PHE A 11 -26.56 -24.75 -7.78
N LEU A 12 -25.54 -25.55 -7.45
CA LEU A 12 -25.21 -25.93 -6.08
C LEU A 12 -24.91 -24.66 -5.27
N HIS A 13 -25.96 -24.13 -4.66
CA HIS A 13 -25.88 -23.11 -3.64
C HIS A 13 -25.28 -23.73 -2.37
N TYR A 14 -23.97 -23.56 -2.15
CA TYR A 14 -23.46 -23.53 -0.78
C TYR A 14 -23.97 -22.23 -0.14
N HIS A 15 -25.24 -22.24 0.28
CA HIS A 15 -25.77 -21.19 1.14
C HIS A 15 -25.05 -21.33 2.48
N LEU A 16 -23.93 -20.61 2.63
CA LEU A 16 -23.37 -20.33 3.94
C LEU A 16 -24.48 -19.61 4.70
N LYS A 17 -25.06 -20.29 5.71
CA LYS A 17 -26.14 -19.70 6.48
C LYS A 17 -25.54 -18.72 7.49
N PRO A 18 -26.10 -17.52 7.61
CA PRO A 18 -25.63 -16.52 8.56
C PRO A 18 -25.81 -17.03 9.98
N THR A 19 -24.74 -16.98 10.76
CA THR A 19 -24.76 -17.26 12.20
C THR A 19 -23.75 -16.35 12.89
N LEU A 20 -23.97 -16.01 14.16
CA LEU A 20 -22.91 -15.46 15.03
C LEU A 20 -21.79 -16.48 15.30
N ALA A 21 -21.91 -17.70 14.79
CA ALA A 21 -20.90 -18.74 14.87
C ALA A 21 -19.90 -18.65 13.71
N ASP A 22 -18.75 -19.26 13.90
CA ASP A 22 -17.66 -19.28 12.92
C ASP A 22 -18.08 -19.91 11.60
N CYS A 23 -18.00 -19.12 10.51
CA CYS A 23 -18.29 -19.54 9.16
C CYS A 23 -17.08 -20.20 8.47
N THR A 24 -15.88 -20.14 9.05
CA THR A 24 -14.64 -20.68 8.46
C THR A 24 -14.74 -22.17 8.08
N PRO A 25 -15.31 -23.08 8.89
CA PRO A 25 -15.41 -24.49 8.52
C PRO A 25 -16.31 -24.73 7.29
N ALA A 26 -17.40 -23.99 7.18
CA ALA A 26 -18.33 -24.09 6.06
C ALA A 26 -17.75 -23.44 4.79
N LEU A 27 -17.03 -22.31 4.94
CA LEU A 27 -16.29 -21.69 3.85
C LEU A 27 -15.26 -22.65 3.25
N ARG A 28 -14.51 -23.39 4.08
CA ARG A 28 -13.53 -24.40 3.63
C ARG A 28 -14.16 -25.45 2.71
N LEU A 29 -15.37 -25.91 3.01
CA LEU A 29 -16.11 -26.84 2.14
C LEU A 29 -16.46 -26.19 0.79
N ALA A 30 -16.94 -24.95 0.80
CA ALA A 30 -17.27 -24.21 -0.41
C ALA A 30 -16.03 -23.92 -1.29
N LEU A 31 -14.89 -23.60 -0.67
CA LEU A 31 -13.62 -23.42 -1.36
C LEU A 31 -13.10 -24.72 -1.97
N ASN A 32 -13.32 -25.87 -1.32
CA ASN A 32 -12.97 -27.16 -1.90
C ASN A 32 -13.79 -27.48 -3.15
N ALA A 33 -15.09 -27.17 -3.16
CA ALA A 33 -15.91 -27.31 -4.37
C ALA A 33 -15.39 -26.43 -5.53
N LEU A 34 -14.93 -25.21 -5.22
CA LEU A 34 -14.30 -24.32 -6.21
C LEU A 34 -12.97 -24.90 -6.73
N ARG A 35 -12.13 -25.47 -5.85
CA ARG A 35 -10.85 -26.11 -6.20
C ARG A 35 -11.04 -27.36 -7.07
N LEU A 36 -12.07 -28.14 -6.79
CA LEU A 36 -12.43 -29.35 -7.54
C LEU A 36 -13.15 -29.06 -8.86
N GLY A 37 -13.49 -27.79 -9.12
CA GLY A 37 -14.23 -27.39 -10.32
C GLY A 37 -15.71 -27.82 -10.31
N GLU A 38 -16.24 -28.19 -9.15
CA GLU A 38 -17.66 -28.53 -8.95
C GLU A 38 -18.55 -27.29 -9.06
N THR A 39 -17.99 -26.12 -8.79
CA THR A 39 -18.60 -24.81 -9.03
C THR A 39 -17.55 -23.81 -9.50
N ASN A 40 -17.98 -22.76 -10.18
CA ASN A 40 -17.20 -21.57 -10.49
C ASN A 40 -17.76 -20.30 -9.85
N ARG A 41 -18.76 -20.44 -8.98
CA ARG A 41 -19.43 -19.30 -8.32
C ARG A 41 -19.68 -19.61 -6.85
N LEU A 42 -19.28 -18.67 -5.98
CA LEU A 42 -19.65 -18.63 -4.58
C LEU A 42 -20.50 -17.40 -4.34
N ILE A 43 -21.74 -17.61 -3.89
CA ILE A 43 -22.69 -16.53 -3.62
C ILE A 43 -23.01 -16.54 -2.14
N PHE A 44 -22.74 -15.43 -1.46
CA PHE A 44 -23.11 -15.20 -0.08
C PHE A 44 -24.42 -14.40 -0.10
N PRO A 45 -25.54 -14.96 0.35
CA PRO A 45 -26.75 -14.18 0.59
C PRO A 45 -26.45 -13.01 1.52
N ARG A 46 -27.03 -11.84 1.25
CA ARG A 46 -26.76 -10.61 2.01
C ARG A 46 -26.94 -10.81 3.51
N ASP A 47 -25.85 -10.82 4.25
CA ASP A 47 -25.84 -10.88 5.70
C ASP A 47 -24.47 -10.49 6.30
N GLU A 48 -24.30 -10.65 7.60
CA GLU A 48 -23.04 -10.60 8.32
C GLU A 48 -22.47 -12.02 8.53
N TYR A 49 -21.21 -12.23 8.14
CA TYR A 49 -20.49 -13.50 8.26
C TYR A 49 -19.25 -13.31 9.11
N HIS A 50 -19.07 -14.19 10.10
CA HIS A 50 -17.94 -14.13 11.02
C HIS A 50 -16.92 -15.23 10.68
N PHE A 51 -15.65 -14.85 10.51
CA PHE A 51 -14.56 -15.77 10.20
C PHE A 51 -13.49 -15.70 11.28
N TYR A 52 -13.21 -16.83 11.92
CA TYR A 52 -12.23 -16.93 13.00
C TYR A 52 -10.92 -17.55 12.53
N ALA A 53 -9.82 -17.12 13.14
CA ALA A 53 -8.47 -17.58 12.81
C ALA A 53 -8.21 -19.06 13.14
N ASP A 54 -8.87 -19.62 14.15
CA ASP A 54 -8.51 -20.93 14.74
C ASP A 54 -8.63 -22.10 13.76
N GLU A 55 -9.61 -22.07 12.86
CA GLU A 55 -9.83 -23.11 11.83
C GLU A 55 -9.46 -22.66 10.40
N ALA A 56 -8.84 -21.49 10.27
CA ALA A 56 -8.41 -20.95 8.98
C ALA A 56 -7.20 -21.73 8.42
N GLU A 57 -7.07 -21.77 7.10
CA GLU A 57 -5.92 -22.42 6.46
C GLU A 57 -4.65 -21.59 6.70
N GLU A 58 -3.55 -22.25 7.04
CA GLU A 58 -2.25 -21.60 7.25
C GLU A 58 -1.36 -21.74 6.01
N LYS A 59 -0.80 -20.62 5.53
CA LYS A 59 0.13 -20.59 4.40
C LYS A 59 1.27 -19.62 4.66
N PHE A 60 2.51 -20.04 4.41
CA PHE A 60 3.64 -19.12 4.40
C PHE A 60 3.57 -18.24 3.16
N CYS A 61 3.54 -16.92 3.35
CA CYS A 61 3.39 -15.94 2.27
C CYS A 61 4.56 -14.96 2.28
N PHE A 62 5.19 -14.80 1.11
CA PHE A 62 6.01 -13.63 0.79
C PHE A 62 5.08 -12.58 0.18
N VAL A 63 4.94 -11.43 0.84
CA VAL A 63 4.06 -10.34 0.40
C VAL A 63 4.87 -9.07 0.38
N SER A 64 5.16 -8.54 -0.81
CA SER A 64 6.00 -7.36 -0.99
C SER A 64 5.47 -6.18 -0.18
N ASN A 65 6.38 -5.41 0.41
CA ASN A 65 6.11 -4.21 1.20
C ASN A 65 5.23 -4.47 2.45
N ASN A 66 5.06 -5.74 2.82
CA ASN A 66 4.37 -6.22 4.01
C ASN A 66 5.28 -7.23 4.74
N SER A 67 4.87 -7.66 5.93
CA SER A 67 5.61 -8.70 6.65
C SER A 67 5.38 -10.09 6.04
N GLU A 68 6.47 -10.80 5.74
CA GLU A 68 6.45 -12.20 5.35
C GLU A 68 6.20 -13.13 6.56
N GLY A 69 5.62 -14.30 6.32
CA GLY A 69 5.47 -15.30 7.37
C GLY A 69 4.30 -16.25 7.17
N LEU A 70 4.05 -17.08 8.18
CA LEU A 70 2.86 -17.92 8.26
C LEU A 70 1.63 -17.04 8.46
N LYS A 71 0.64 -17.16 7.57
CA LYS A 71 -0.61 -16.40 7.63
C LYS A 71 -1.77 -17.38 7.73
N ARG A 72 -2.71 -17.10 8.62
CA ARG A 72 -4.04 -17.71 8.64
C ARG A 72 -4.92 -16.96 7.67
N ILE A 73 -5.59 -17.66 6.75
CA ILE A 73 -6.29 -17.05 5.61
C ILE A 73 -7.70 -17.60 5.51
N ALA A 74 -8.70 -16.72 5.43
CA ALA A 74 -10.10 -17.14 5.26
C ALA A 74 -10.37 -17.64 3.84
N PHE A 75 -9.91 -16.91 2.82
CA PHE A 75 -10.05 -17.26 1.40
C PHE A 75 -8.69 -17.54 0.74
N PRO A 76 -8.06 -18.69 1.03
CA PRO A 76 -6.84 -19.17 0.36
C PRO A 76 -7.14 -19.77 -1.01
N LEU A 77 -7.10 -18.93 -2.05
CA LEU A 77 -7.40 -19.31 -3.43
C LEU A 77 -6.08 -19.56 -4.18
N THR A 78 -5.84 -20.79 -4.63
CA THR A 78 -4.64 -21.14 -5.42
C THR A 78 -5.05 -21.81 -6.71
N GLY A 79 -4.55 -21.34 -7.85
CA GLY A 79 -4.77 -21.94 -9.16
C GLY A 79 -6.21 -21.87 -9.68
N ILE A 80 -7.07 -21.05 -9.07
CA ILE A 80 -8.49 -20.95 -9.45
C ILE A 80 -8.63 -20.19 -10.77
N ARG A 81 -9.52 -20.69 -11.65
CA ARG A 81 -9.78 -20.10 -12.96
C ARG A 81 -11.26 -19.83 -13.18
N ASN A 82 -11.59 -18.70 -13.82
CA ASN A 82 -12.95 -18.35 -14.25
C ASN A 82 -13.99 -18.36 -13.12
N ALA A 83 -13.66 -17.74 -11.99
CA ALA A 83 -14.47 -17.81 -10.78
C ALA A 83 -15.08 -16.47 -10.37
N ILE A 84 -16.26 -16.51 -9.74
CA ILE A 84 -16.92 -15.34 -9.15
C ILE A 84 -17.21 -15.60 -7.67
N ILE A 85 -16.76 -14.69 -6.81
CA ILE A 85 -17.13 -14.63 -5.40
C ILE A 85 -18.00 -13.38 -5.22
N ASP A 86 -19.29 -13.58 -4.96
CA ASP A 86 -20.27 -12.51 -4.87
C ASP A 86 -20.84 -12.45 -3.45
N GLY A 87 -20.56 -11.35 -2.76
CA GLY A 87 -21.06 -11.11 -1.42
C GLY A 87 -22.52 -10.70 -1.36
N SER A 88 -23.17 -10.35 -2.47
CA SER A 88 -24.53 -9.77 -2.48
C SER A 88 -24.74 -8.58 -1.52
N GLY A 89 -23.68 -7.83 -1.20
CA GLY A 89 -23.68 -6.73 -0.23
C GLY A 89 -23.47 -7.17 1.23
N SER A 90 -22.86 -8.34 1.45
CA SER A 90 -22.59 -8.91 2.77
C SER A 90 -21.41 -8.25 3.48
N ARG A 91 -21.42 -8.32 4.81
CA ARG A 91 -20.32 -7.90 5.68
C ARG A 91 -19.57 -9.12 6.18
N PHE A 92 -18.26 -9.14 5.98
CA PHE A 92 -17.35 -10.17 6.44
C PHE A 92 -16.53 -9.61 7.62
N ILE A 93 -16.80 -10.14 8.80
CA ILE A 93 -16.17 -9.73 10.06
C ILE A 93 -15.11 -10.77 10.43
N PHE A 94 -13.87 -10.32 10.52
CA PHE A 94 -12.72 -11.17 10.80
C PHE A 94 -12.33 -11.07 12.28
N HIS A 95 -12.06 -12.23 12.90
CA HIS A 95 -11.74 -12.36 14.32
C HIS A 95 -10.32 -12.87 14.52
N GLY A 96 -9.53 -12.11 15.26
CA GLY A 96 -8.12 -12.39 15.53
C GLY A 96 -7.19 -12.12 14.33
N ARG A 97 -6.00 -12.74 14.37
CA ARG A 97 -4.95 -12.56 13.35
C ARG A 97 -5.19 -13.43 12.11
N ILE A 98 -6.14 -13.02 11.27
CA ILE A 98 -6.51 -13.69 10.01
C ILE A 98 -6.46 -12.70 8.84
N CYS A 99 -5.98 -13.14 7.68
CA CYS A 99 -6.03 -12.37 6.42
C CYS A 99 -7.29 -12.76 5.64
N PRO A 100 -8.07 -11.81 5.07
CA PRO A 100 -9.28 -12.12 4.34
C PRO A 100 -9.03 -12.92 3.06
N PHE A 101 -8.33 -12.35 2.06
CA PHE A 101 -8.16 -12.99 0.74
C PHE A 101 -6.70 -13.10 0.33
N HIS A 102 -6.29 -14.30 -0.07
CA HIS A 102 -5.00 -14.51 -0.74
C HIS A 102 -5.22 -15.33 -2.01
N LEU A 103 -5.05 -14.69 -3.15
CA LEU A 103 -5.16 -15.30 -4.47
C LEU A 103 -3.74 -15.55 -4.99
N ASP A 104 -3.47 -16.79 -5.37
CA ASP A 104 -2.17 -17.24 -5.86
C ASP A 104 -2.32 -17.97 -7.18
N ALA A 105 -1.62 -17.53 -8.22
CA ALA A 105 -1.68 -18.13 -9.55
C ALA A 105 -3.13 -18.30 -10.09
N CYS A 106 -4.03 -17.38 -9.75
CA CYS A 106 -5.43 -17.39 -10.18
C CYS A 106 -5.60 -16.62 -11.50
N GLN A 107 -6.59 -17.00 -12.31
CA GLN A 107 -6.87 -16.35 -13.59
C GLN A 107 -8.37 -16.09 -13.77
N GLN A 108 -8.74 -14.89 -14.26
CA GLN A 108 -10.14 -14.53 -14.53
C GLN A 108 -11.02 -14.73 -13.29
N VAL A 109 -10.64 -14.07 -12.19
CA VAL A 109 -11.38 -14.11 -10.92
C VAL A 109 -12.02 -12.76 -10.66
N THR A 110 -13.31 -12.77 -10.30
CA THR A 110 -14.04 -11.59 -9.84
C THR A 110 -14.44 -11.76 -8.37
N ILE A 111 -14.12 -10.77 -7.54
CA ILE A 111 -14.65 -10.66 -6.18
C ILE A 111 -15.48 -9.39 -6.12
N ARG A 112 -16.71 -9.48 -5.63
CA ARG A 112 -17.59 -8.31 -5.61
C ARG A 112 -18.60 -8.27 -4.48
N ASN A 113 -19.12 -7.07 -4.23
CA ASN A 113 -20.22 -6.80 -3.32
C ASN A 113 -19.98 -7.29 -1.88
N ILE A 114 -18.79 -7.04 -1.33
CA ILE A 114 -18.43 -7.41 0.05
C ILE A 114 -17.92 -6.20 0.83
N THR A 115 -18.14 -6.22 2.13
CA THR A 115 -17.46 -5.37 3.10
C THR A 115 -16.54 -6.21 3.97
N ILE A 116 -15.29 -5.80 4.14
CA ILE A 116 -14.28 -6.43 4.99
C ILE A 116 -14.08 -5.54 6.22
N ASP A 117 -14.21 -6.10 7.41
CA ASP A 117 -13.90 -5.42 8.68
C ASP A 117 -13.39 -6.41 9.73
N TYR A 118 -12.80 -5.90 10.80
CA TYR A 118 -12.36 -6.68 11.94
C TYR A 118 -13.17 -6.32 13.18
N GLU A 119 -13.43 -7.33 14.01
CA GLU A 119 -14.03 -7.15 15.33
C GLU A 119 -13.12 -6.26 16.20
N ARG A 120 -11.85 -6.65 16.32
CA ARG A 120 -10.78 -5.85 16.95
C ARG A 120 -9.77 -5.41 15.90
N THR A 121 -9.49 -4.11 15.84
CA THR A 121 -8.51 -3.54 14.92
C THR A 121 -7.09 -3.75 15.41
N THR A 122 -6.11 -3.63 14.51
CA THR A 122 -4.70 -3.64 14.88
C THR A 122 -4.13 -2.24 15.18
N PHE A 123 -5.03 -1.33 15.50
CA PHE A 123 -4.73 -0.02 16.04
C PHE A 123 -5.69 0.28 17.21
N SER A 124 -5.25 1.19 18.07
CA SER A 124 -6.05 1.80 19.14
C SER A 124 -6.02 3.32 18.95
N GLN A 125 -6.98 4.04 19.51
CA GLN A 125 -7.01 5.51 19.43
C GLN A 125 -7.54 6.13 20.71
N GLY A 126 -7.08 7.32 21.06
CA GLY A 126 -7.57 8.02 22.25
C GLY A 126 -7.58 9.53 22.12
N GLU A 127 -8.45 10.17 22.89
CA GLU A 127 -8.45 11.63 23.05
C GLU A 127 -7.20 12.06 23.82
N ILE A 128 -6.48 13.05 23.31
CA ILE A 128 -5.33 13.65 23.99
C ILE A 128 -5.83 14.56 25.11
N ILE A 129 -5.58 14.17 26.36
CA ILE A 129 -6.02 14.91 27.55
C ILE A 129 -4.96 15.92 28.01
N GLU A 130 -3.68 15.54 27.90
CA GLU A 130 -2.54 16.36 28.31
C GLU A 130 -1.36 16.13 27.37
N CYS A 131 -0.64 17.19 27.02
CA CYS A 131 0.63 17.11 26.29
C CYS A 131 1.66 18.04 26.94
N THR A 132 2.81 17.49 27.33
CA THR A 132 3.96 18.23 27.88
C THR A 132 5.17 18.08 26.96
N ASP A 133 6.35 18.56 27.36
CA ASP A 133 7.61 18.26 26.67
C ASP A 133 8.03 16.79 26.75
N GLN A 134 7.57 16.06 27.79
CA GLN A 134 8.09 14.73 28.12
C GLN A 134 7.02 13.63 28.12
N SER A 135 5.76 13.99 27.94
CA SER A 135 4.68 13.01 27.97
C SER A 135 3.41 13.46 27.27
N ILE A 136 2.64 12.47 26.83
CA ILE A 136 1.25 12.63 26.38
C ILE A 136 0.37 11.71 27.21
N SER A 137 -0.71 12.22 27.77
CA SER A 137 -1.75 11.43 28.45
C SER A 137 -2.97 11.35 27.54
N ILE A 138 -3.44 10.13 27.25
CA ILE A 138 -4.60 9.89 26.39
C ILE A 138 -5.68 9.09 27.10
N ARG A 139 -6.93 9.37 26.75
CA ARG A 139 -8.10 8.58 27.14
C ARG A 139 -8.50 7.66 26.01
N LEU A 140 -8.24 6.37 26.17
CA LEU A 140 -8.73 5.34 25.24
C LEU A 140 -10.23 5.09 25.49
N PRO A 141 -11.00 4.73 24.44
CA PRO A 141 -12.36 4.30 24.62
C PRO A 141 -12.41 2.90 25.26
N PRO A 142 -13.50 2.52 25.94
CA PRO A 142 -13.59 1.26 26.69
C PRO A 142 -13.36 -0.01 25.83
N GLU A 143 -13.66 0.05 24.54
CA GLU A 143 -13.44 -1.05 23.59
C GLU A 143 -11.96 -1.29 23.23
N ASP A 144 -11.08 -0.32 23.45
CA ASP A 144 -9.63 -0.47 23.22
C ASP A 144 -8.95 -0.88 24.54
N SER A 145 -8.99 -2.18 24.83
CA SER A 145 -8.35 -2.75 26.02
C SER A 145 -6.82 -2.88 25.86
N TYR A 146 -6.12 -2.74 26.99
CA TYR A 146 -4.70 -2.98 27.13
C TYR A 146 -4.37 -3.55 28.50
N PHE A 147 -3.18 -4.13 28.64
CA PHE A 147 -2.63 -4.53 29.94
C PHE A 147 -1.11 -4.35 29.97
N PHE A 148 -0.55 -4.27 31.18
CA PHE A 148 0.89 -4.22 31.38
C PHE A 148 1.42 -5.58 31.81
N GLN A 149 2.44 -6.07 31.10
CA GLN A 149 3.15 -7.29 31.48
C GLN A 149 4.65 -7.09 31.27
N ASN A 150 5.44 -7.43 32.30
CA ASN A 150 6.90 -7.28 32.30
C ASN A 150 7.37 -5.85 31.95
N GLY A 151 6.66 -4.83 32.45
CA GLY A 151 7.00 -3.41 32.26
C GLY A 151 6.73 -2.88 30.84
N ARG A 152 5.86 -3.53 30.08
CA ARG A 152 5.47 -3.13 28.72
C ARG A 152 3.95 -3.14 28.56
N ILE A 153 3.43 -2.23 27.75
CA ILE A 153 2.03 -2.27 27.32
C ILE A 153 1.81 -3.36 26.28
N TRP A 154 0.64 -3.99 26.34
CA TRP A 154 0.09 -4.89 25.35
C TRP A 154 -1.33 -4.44 25.03
N PHE A 155 -1.64 -4.28 23.74
CA PHE A 155 -3.01 -4.02 23.30
C PHE A 155 -3.73 -5.34 23.09
N ASP A 156 -4.92 -5.47 23.66
CA ASP A 156 -5.65 -6.72 23.77
C ASP A 156 -6.55 -6.98 22.53
N GLY A 157 -6.81 -8.28 22.30
CA GLY A 157 -7.61 -8.86 21.24
C GLY A 157 -7.51 -10.40 21.24
N PRO A 158 -8.58 -11.15 20.91
CA PRO A 158 -8.53 -12.61 20.83
C PRO A 158 -7.40 -13.09 19.90
N ASN A 159 -6.53 -13.98 20.38
CA ASN A 159 -5.36 -14.50 19.66
C ASN A 159 -4.24 -13.50 19.30
N TYR A 160 -4.24 -12.27 19.85
CA TYR A 160 -3.14 -11.31 19.62
C TYR A 160 -1.81 -11.76 20.24
N LEU A 161 -1.85 -12.56 21.30
CA LEU A 161 -0.67 -13.13 21.97
C LEU A 161 -0.09 -14.36 21.26
N GLN A 162 -0.67 -14.80 20.14
CA GLN A 162 -0.10 -15.85 19.30
C GLN A 162 0.40 -15.21 17.99
N GLY A 163 1.60 -14.63 18.03
CA GLY A 163 2.23 -14.12 16.82
C GLY A 163 2.42 -15.22 15.77
N SER A 164 2.56 -14.82 14.50
CA SER A 164 2.70 -15.70 13.31
C SER A 164 3.88 -16.69 13.34
N TYR A 165 4.69 -16.68 14.41
CA TYR A 165 5.87 -17.53 14.60
C TYR A 165 5.86 -18.30 15.93
N GLY A 166 4.69 -18.54 16.53
CA GLY A 166 4.51 -19.58 17.55
C GLY A 166 5.11 -19.28 18.92
N GLY A 167 5.25 -17.99 19.30
CA GLY A 167 5.63 -17.61 20.66
C GLY A 167 4.94 -16.32 21.12
N PRO A 168 4.66 -16.15 22.42
CA PRO A 168 3.95 -14.98 22.96
C PRO A 168 4.76 -13.68 23.02
N TYR A 169 5.99 -13.66 22.48
CA TYR A 169 6.90 -12.51 22.61
C TYR A 169 7.79 -12.38 21.37
N HIS A 170 7.38 -11.59 20.37
CA HIS A 170 8.27 -11.25 19.26
C HIS A 170 8.89 -9.86 19.43
N ARG A 171 10.08 -9.65 18.83
CA ARG A 171 10.78 -8.35 18.82
C ARG A 171 9.95 -7.23 18.16
N ARG A 172 8.95 -7.57 17.35
CA ARG A 172 8.10 -6.63 16.64
C ARG A 172 7.12 -5.96 17.61
N ASP A 173 6.53 -6.73 18.53
CA ASP A 173 5.68 -6.23 19.64
C ASP A 173 6.40 -5.31 20.66
N ALA A 174 7.69 -5.03 20.45
CA ALA A 174 8.47 -4.14 21.31
C ALA A 174 8.23 -2.66 21.00
N TYR A 175 7.51 -2.31 19.93
CA TYR A 175 7.27 -0.92 19.55
C TYR A 175 5.93 -0.70 18.86
N VAL A 176 5.45 0.53 18.95
CA VAL A 176 4.26 1.03 18.25
C VAL A 176 4.60 2.25 17.41
N HIS A 177 3.66 2.67 16.57
CA HIS A 177 3.74 3.94 15.85
C HIS A 177 2.56 4.83 16.25
N THR A 178 2.80 6.13 16.39
CA THR A 178 1.75 7.08 16.74
C THR A 178 1.70 8.25 15.78
N LEU A 179 0.48 8.74 15.54
CA LEU A 179 0.21 9.95 14.79
C LEU A 179 -1.00 10.69 15.36
N GLU A 180 -0.91 12.02 15.41
CA GLU A 180 -2.01 12.90 15.79
C GLU A 180 -2.98 13.13 14.63
N PHE A 181 -4.27 13.06 14.93
CA PHE A 181 -5.38 13.40 14.05
C PHE A 181 -6.21 14.55 14.63
N ASP A 182 -6.59 15.52 13.78
CA ASP A 182 -7.54 16.58 14.13
C ASP A 182 -8.91 15.97 14.45
N ALA A 183 -9.42 16.19 15.66
CA ALA A 183 -10.66 15.55 16.11
C ALA A 183 -11.91 16.00 15.33
N LYS A 184 -11.89 17.21 14.74
CA LYS A 184 -13.03 17.78 14.01
C LYS A 184 -12.97 17.41 12.53
N ARG A 185 -11.81 17.60 11.90
CA ARG A 185 -11.60 17.29 10.48
C ARG A 185 -11.46 15.78 10.22
N ARG A 186 -11.11 15.02 11.26
CA ARG A 186 -10.89 13.58 11.23
C ARG A 186 -9.83 13.15 10.21
N GLU A 187 -8.68 13.79 10.27
CA GLU A 187 -7.53 13.59 9.38
C GLU A 187 -6.22 13.85 10.15
N PRO A 188 -5.04 13.48 9.63
CA PRO A 188 -3.78 13.86 10.27
C PRO A 188 -3.76 15.35 10.63
N ALA A 189 -3.37 15.71 11.85
CA ALA A 189 -3.37 17.13 12.21
C ALA A 189 -2.37 17.92 11.32
N PHE A 190 -2.63 19.22 11.14
CA PHE A 190 -1.78 20.09 10.33
C PHE A 190 -0.33 20.02 10.81
N MET A 191 0.59 19.69 9.89
CA MET A 191 2.02 19.53 10.18
C MET A 191 2.36 18.50 11.29
N ALA A 192 1.45 17.57 11.58
CA ALA A 192 1.67 16.49 12.53
C ALA A 192 2.90 15.66 12.14
N ARG A 193 3.57 15.11 13.17
CA ARG A 193 4.74 14.26 12.99
C ARG A 193 4.46 12.85 13.45
N ASP A 194 4.96 11.92 12.66
CA ASP A 194 5.04 10.51 13.04
C ASP A 194 5.98 10.32 14.22
N CYS A 195 5.58 9.48 15.18
CA CYS A 195 6.50 8.87 16.12
C CYS A 195 6.67 7.40 15.78
N TYR A 196 7.77 7.08 15.11
CA TYR A 196 8.09 5.70 14.75
C TYR A 196 8.79 4.95 15.87
N ARG A 197 8.51 3.65 15.97
CA ARG A 197 9.24 2.71 16.82
C ARG A 197 9.24 3.15 18.29
N VAL A 198 8.13 3.70 18.76
CA VAL A 198 7.93 4.08 20.16
C VAL A 198 8.00 2.82 21.00
N PRO A 199 8.97 2.68 21.93
CA PRO A 199 9.11 1.44 22.68
C PRO A 199 7.90 1.16 23.58
N ALA A 200 7.47 -0.10 23.65
CA ALA A 200 6.32 -0.50 24.47
C ALA A 200 6.50 -0.25 25.98
N HIS A 201 7.75 -0.08 26.45
CA HIS A 201 8.07 0.29 27.84
C HIS A 201 7.99 1.80 28.11
N SER A 202 7.75 2.62 27.08
CA SER A 202 7.52 4.07 27.24
C SER A 202 6.12 4.39 27.77
N PHE A 203 5.24 3.40 27.87
CA PHE A 203 3.88 3.57 28.36
C PHE A 203 3.77 3.29 29.86
N SER A 204 2.89 4.04 30.52
CA SER A 204 2.46 3.85 31.91
C SER A 204 0.99 4.24 32.05
N GLU A 205 0.38 3.89 33.17
CA GLU A 205 -0.99 4.32 33.48
C GLU A 205 -0.99 5.35 34.61
N THR A 206 -1.82 6.38 34.47
CA THR A 206 -2.02 7.38 35.52
C THR A 206 -3.03 6.89 36.57
N PRO A 207 -3.06 7.46 37.80
CA PRO A 207 -4.01 7.05 38.83
C PRO A 207 -5.50 7.21 38.44
N ASP A 208 -5.81 8.08 37.48
CA ASP A 208 -7.14 8.32 36.91
C ASP A 208 -7.45 7.46 35.68
N GLY A 209 -6.59 6.47 35.34
CA GLY A 209 -6.83 5.50 34.27
C GLY A 209 -6.56 6.04 32.85
N LEU A 210 -5.72 7.08 32.72
CA LEU A 210 -5.24 7.53 31.41
C LEU A 210 -4.00 6.74 31.01
N LEU A 211 -3.91 6.41 29.72
CA LEU A 211 -2.70 5.85 29.15
C LEU A 211 -1.70 6.99 28.90
N LYS A 212 -0.53 6.91 29.54
CA LYS A 212 0.53 7.92 29.44
C LYS A 212 1.70 7.39 28.63
N LEU A 213 2.02 8.08 27.54
CA LEU A 213 3.20 7.88 26.71
C LEU A 213 4.32 8.82 27.18
N ASN A 214 5.41 8.27 27.69
CA ASN A 214 6.55 9.00 28.24
C ASN A 214 7.68 9.10 27.20
N ILE A 215 7.60 10.08 26.31
CA ILE A 215 8.60 10.40 25.30
C ILE A 215 8.75 11.91 25.15
N GLU A 216 9.92 12.35 24.67
CA GLU A 216 10.07 13.69 24.12
C GLU A 216 9.41 13.73 22.74
N TYR A 217 8.23 14.37 22.64
CA TYR A 217 7.48 14.38 21.40
C TYR A 217 8.04 15.43 20.42
N PRO A 218 8.20 15.09 19.13
CA PRO A 218 8.74 16.03 18.15
C PRO A 218 7.83 17.23 17.90
N THR A 219 8.39 18.41 17.62
CA THR A 219 7.63 19.64 17.32
C THR A 219 7.07 19.64 15.88
N PRO A 220 5.80 20.01 15.63
CA PRO A 220 4.82 20.49 16.62
C PRO A 220 4.28 19.37 17.50
N LYS A 221 4.07 19.71 18.77
CA LYS A 221 3.45 18.79 19.72
C LYS A 221 1.97 18.57 19.42
N PRO A 222 1.40 17.42 19.79
CA PRO A 222 -0.02 17.17 19.64
C PRO A 222 -0.87 18.11 20.48
N HIS A 223 -2.05 18.43 19.96
CA HIS A 223 -2.99 19.34 20.58
C HIS A 223 -3.93 18.58 21.54
N VAL A 224 -4.19 19.17 22.70
CA VAL A 224 -5.21 18.65 23.62
C VAL A 224 -6.59 18.71 22.95
N GLY A 225 -7.35 17.63 23.09
CA GLY A 225 -8.65 17.42 22.44
C GLY A 225 -8.57 16.78 21.05
N ASN A 226 -7.38 16.65 20.46
CA ASN A 226 -7.17 15.85 19.25
C ASN A 226 -7.11 14.34 19.57
N ILE A 227 -7.04 13.51 18.52
CA ILE A 227 -6.99 12.06 18.64
C ILE A 227 -5.55 11.60 18.39
N LEU A 228 -4.99 10.78 19.29
CA LEU A 228 -3.75 10.06 19.02
C LEU A 228 -4.10 8.65 18.53
N ALA A 229 -3.71 8.31 17.30
CA ALA A 229 -3.77 6.94 16.80
C ALA A 229 -2.49 6.20 17.21
N ILE A 230 -2.64 4.96 17.69
CA ILE A 230 -1.55 4.05 18.08
C ILE A 230 -1.68 2.76 17.28
N THR A 231 -0.77 2.53 16.35
CA THR A 231 -0.76 1.31 15.54
C THR A 231 0.20 0.30 16.16
N HIS A 232 -0.28 -0.92 16.36
CA HIS A 232 0.44 -1.99 17.06
C HIS A 232 0.53 -3.28 16.24
N ASP A 233 0.55 -3.16 14.91
CA ASP A 233 0.87 -4.23 13.97
C ASP A 233 2.06 -3.83 13.10
N HIS A 234 2.59 -4.81 12.37
CA HIS A 234 3.79 -4.66 11.55
C HIS A 234 3.52 -5.13 10.12
N ARG A 235 2.36 -4.75 9.59
CA ARG A 235 1.91 -5.11 8.24
C ARG A 235 1.77 -6.61 8.04
N ASP A 236 1.20 -7.30 9.02
CA ASP A 236 1.00 -8.74 8.97
C ASP A 236 -0.34 -9.16 8.36
N LEU A 237 -1.37 -8.32 8.49
CA LEU A 237 -2.76 -8.63 8.12
C LEU A 237 -3.22 -7.80 6.91
N PHE A 238 -2.83 -8.22 5.71
CA PHE A 238 -3.34 -7.62 4.46
C PHE A 238 -4.83 -7.93 4.27
N GLY A 239 -5.56 -7.06 3.57
CA GLY A 239 -6.96 -7.30 3.20
C GLY A 239 -7.08 -8.30 2.05
N ILE A 240 -6.60 -7.92 0.86
CA ILE A 240 -6.62 -8.75 -0.34
C ILE A 240 -5.22 -8.80 -0.95
N CYS A 241 -4.63 -9.98 -1.04
CA CYS A 241 -3.36 -10.22 -1.71
C CYS A 241 -3.56 -10.94 -3.04
N LEU A 242 -3.03 -10.38 -4.14
CA LEU A 242 -2.99 -10.97 -5.47
C LEU A 242 -1.53 -11.32 -5.82
N ASN A 243 -1.19 -12.60 -5.78
CA ASN A 243 0.13 -13.11 -6.13
C ASN A 243 0.08 -13.87 -7.46
N ASN A 244 0.86 -13.45 -8.45
CA ASN A 244 0.93 -14.10 -9.77
C ASN A 244 -0.45 -14.32 -10.43
N CYS A 245 -1.38 -13.40 -10.23
CA CYS A 245 -2.74 -13.49 -10.78
C CYS A 245 -2.85 -12.83 -12.15
N GLU A 246 -3.83 -13.24 -12.96
CA GLU A 246 -4.10 -12.67 -14.28
C GLU A 246 -5.59 -12.35 -14.44
N LYS A 247 -5.94 -11.14 -14.89
CA LYS A 247 -7.32 -10.72 -15.16
C LYS A 247 -8.20 -10.82 -13.91
N THR A 248 -7.82 -10.09 -12.86
CA THR A 248 -8.57 -10.03 -11.60
C THR A 248 -9.40 -8.76 -11.55
N THR A 249 -10.69 -8.90 -11.24
CA THR A 249 -11.60 -7.76 -11.01
C THR A 249 -12.06 -7.76 -9.56
N LEU A 250 -11.87 -6.62 -8.88
CA LEU A 250 -12.44 -6.33 -7.58
C LEU A 250 -13.47 -5.21 -7.78
N GLU A 251 -14.74 -5.50 -7.49
CA GLU A 251 -15.87 -4.61 -7.80
C GLU A 251 -16.75 -4.37 -6.56
N SER A 252 -17.03 -3.12 -6.22
CA SER A 252 -17.90 -2.77 -5.08
C SER A 252 -17.44 -3.46 -3.78
N ILE A 253 -16.15 -3.32 -3.48
CA ILE A 253 -15.49 -3.84 -2.28
C ILE A 253 -15.32 -2.69 -1.28
N VAL A 254 -15.76 -2.87 -0.05
CA VAL A 254 -15.48 -1.93 1.05
C VAL A 254 -14.49 -2.57 2.00
N ILE A 255 -13.37 -1.91 2.31
CA ILE A 255 -12.40 -2.33 3.33
C ILE A 255 -12.42 -1.30 4.45
N HIS A 256 -12.96 -1.69 5.59
CA HIS A 256 -12.99 -0.86 6.79
C HIS A 256 -11.70 -0.93 7.58
N HIS A 257 -11.06 -2.10 7.58
CA HIS A 257 -9.77 -2.28 8.24
C HIS A 257 -8.92 -3.37 7.60
N ALA A 258 -7.61 -3.13 7.62
CA ALA A 258 -6.57 -4.13 7.43
C ALA A 258 -5.37 -3.71 8.30
N GLY A 259 -4.75 -4.68 8.99
CA GLY A 259 -3.54 -4.45 9.78
C GLY A 259 -2.27 -4.29 8.94
N ALA A 260 -2.41 -4.24 7.62
CA ALA A 260 -1.38 -3.98 6.65
C ALA A 260 -1.97 -3.15 5.50
N MET A 261 -1.65 -3.48 4.25
CA MET A 261 -2.29 -2.88 3.08
C MET A 261 -3.70 -3.41 2.87
N GLY A 262 -4.58 -2.56 2.33
CA GLY A 262 -5.94 -2.96 1.94
C GLY A 262 -5.91 -3.98 0.80
N ILE A 263 -5.31 -3.61 -0.33
CA ILE A 263 -5.15 -4.46 -1.51
C ILE A 263 -3.69 -4.42 -1.94
N ILE A 264 -3.01 -5.56 -1.96
CA ILE A 264 -1.63 -5.70 -2.45
C ILE A 264 -1.63 -6.67 -3.63
N ALA A 265 -1.08 -6.25 -4.75
CA ALA A 265 -0.84 -7.11 -5.90
C ALA A 265 0.64 -7.18 -6.20
N GLN A 266 1.15 -8.38 -6.41
CA GLN A 266 2.51 -8.61 -6.81
C GLN A 266 2.57 -9.56 -7.99
N ARG A 267 3.43 -9.23 -8.97
CA ARG A 267 3.68 -10.06 -10.16
C ARG A 267 2.41 -10.45 -10.92
N SER A 268 1.40 -9.59 -10.87
CA SER A 268 0.07 -9.87 -11.39
C SER A 268 -0.23 -9.03 -12.63
N THR A 269 -1.15 -9.51 -13.47
CA THR A 269 -1.45 -8.94 -14.80
C THR A 269 -2.92 -8.57 -14.90
N ASP A 270 -3.22 -7.43 -15.51
CA ASP A 270 -4.59 -6.99 -15.80
C ASP A 270 -5.47 -6.97 -14.54
N ILE A 271 -5.28 -5.94 -13.71
CA ILE A 271 -5.97 -5.78 -12.44
C ILE A 271 -6.95 -4.62 -12.55
N HIS A 272 -8.19 -4.87 -12.15
CA HIS A 272 -9.28 -3.89 -12.25
C HIS A 272 -9.92 -3.70 -10.88
N LEU A 273 -9.86 -2.46 -10.37
CA LEU A 273 -10.60 -2.01 -9.20
C LEU A 273 -11.71 -1.08 -9.69
N VAL A 274 -12.96 -1.42 -9.37
CA VAL A 274 -14.13 -0.64 -9.75
C VAL A 274 -14.98 -0.42 -8.51
N ASP A 275 -15.28 0.83 -8.17
CA ASP A 275 -16.16 1.15 -7.05
C ASP A 275 -15.66 0.57 -5.70
N CYS A 276 -14.33 0.48 -5.52
CA CYS A 276 -13.74 0.02 -4.26
C CYS A 276 -13.59 1.18 -3.28
N VAL A 277 -13.91 0.94 -2.02
CA VAL A 277 -13.83 1.93 -0.93
C VAL A 277 -12.91 1.40 0.16
N VAL A 278 -11.94 2.20 0.57
CA VAL A 278 -11.15 1.98 1.80
C VAL A 278 -11.41 3.17 2.72
N GLU A 279 -12.16 2.96 3.80
CA GLU A 279 -12.49 4.03 4.75
C GLU A 279 -12.82 3.47 6.13
N PRO A 280 -12.63 4.24 7.22
CA PRO A 280 -13.09 3.85 8.54
C PRO A 280 -14.62 3.70 8.52
N PRO A 281 -15.19 2.71 9.24
CA PRO A 281 -16.62 2.46 9.23
C PRO A 281 -17.41 3.68 9.74
N PRO A 282 -18.48 4.14 9.06
CA PRO A 282 -19.18 5.40 9.40
C PRO A 282 -19.77 5.47 10.82
N ARG A 283 -20.05 4.31 11.44
CA ARG A 283 -20.76 4.20 12.72
C ARG A 283 -19.88 3.84 13.91
N HIS A 284 -18.65 3.40 13.67
CA HIS A 284 -17.68 3.19 14.74
C HIS A 284 -16.75 4.39 14.69
N ASN A 285 -16.45 5.00 15.84
CA ASN A 285 -15.71 6.27 15.91
C ASN A 285 -14.21 6.14 15.52
N ARG A 286 -13.87 5.18 14.65
CA ARG A 286 -12.53 4.85 14.15
C ARG A 286 -11.98 5.97 13.25
N ILE A 287 -10.70 6.28 13.42
CA ILE A 287 -10.00 7.35 12.69
C ILE A 287 -9.08 6.82 11.59
N VAL A 288 -8.69 5.55 11.68
CA VAL A 288 -7.83 4.86 10.70
C VAL A 288 -8.62 3.76 9.99
N SER A 289 -8.42 3.65 8.67
CA SER A 289 -8.89 2.51 7.87
C SER A 289 -7.84 1.41 7.86
N THR A 290 -6.82 1.50 7.01
CA THR A 290 -5.72 0.53 6.91
C THR A 290 -4.43 1.07 7.55
N PHE A 291 -3.62 0.17 8.12
CA PHE A 291 -2.33 0.53 8.72
C PHE A 291 -1.28 0.94 7.67
N ALA A 292 -1.38 0.43 6.45
CA ALA A 292 -0.53 0.84 5.35
C ALA A 292 -1.41 1.32 4.18
N ASP A 293 -0.89 1.23 2.97
CA ASP A 293 -1.49 1.69 1.73
C ASP A 293 -2.91 1.11 1.54
N ALA A 294 -3.81 1.88 0.94
CA ALA A 294 -5.10 1.33 0.51
C ALA A 294 -4.90 0.32 -0.62
N THR A 295 -4.05 0.65 -1.60
CA THR A 295 -3.73 -0.23 -2.72
C THR A 295 -2.25 -0.14 -3.12
N HIS A 296 -1.64 -1.27 -3.45
CA HIS A 296 -0.21 -1.36 -3.77
C HIS A 296 0.04 -2.41 -4.85
N PHE A 297 0.87 -2.11 -5.84
CA PHE A 297 1.12 -2.93 -7.02
C PHE A 297 2.62 -3.03 -7.30
N VAL A 298 3.17 -4.24 -7.15
CA VAL A 298 4.62 -4.50 -7.25
C VAL A 298 4.92 -5.46 -8.38
N ASN A 299 5.82 -5.06 -9.30
CA ASN A 299 6.19 -5.88 -10.47
C ASN A 299 4.97 -6.40 -11.25
N CYS A 300 3.88 -5.64 -11.29
CA CYS A 300 2.71 -5.99 -12.08
C CYS A 300 2.96 -5.75 -13.57
N ARG A 301 2.07 -6.22 -14.44
CA ARG A 301 2.16 -6.03 -15.90
C ARG A 301 0.78 -5.88 -16.54
N GLY A 302 0.76 -5.61 -17.84
CA GLY A 302 -0.50 -5.36 -18.55
C GLY A 302 -1.13 -4.05 -18.08
N LYS A 303 -2.41 -4.07 -17.73
CA LYS A 303 -3.14 -2.86 -17.30
C LYS A 303 -3.57 -2.90 -15.84
N ILE A 304 -3.25 -1.86 -15.09
CA ILE A 304 -3.87 -1.56 -13.79
C ILE A 304 -4.92 -0.47 -14.03
N SER A 305 -6.18 -0.76 -13.70
CA SER A 305 -7.29 0.18 -13.84
C SER A 305 -7.97 0.38 -12.49
N ILE A 306 -8.01 1.62 -12.02
CA ILE A 306 -8.65 2.01 -10.76
C ILE A 306 -9.69 3.08 -11.09
N ARG A 307 -10.96 2.74 -10.94
CA ARG A 307 -12.07 3.59 -11.39
C ARG A 307 -13.14 3.74 -10.33
N LYS A 308 -13.56 4.98 -10.08
CA LYS A 308 -14.65 5.31 -9.13
C LYS A 308 -14.36 4.80 -7.72
N CYS A 309 -13.10 4.74 -7.32
CA CYS A 309 -12.70 4.26 -6.00
C CYS A 309 -12.58 5.42 -5.00
N GLN A 310 -12.75 5.12 -3.72
CA GLN A 310 -12.57 6.08 -2.63
C GLN A 310 -11.56 5.53 -1.63
N PHE A 311 -10.57 6.33 -1.28
CA PHE A 311 -9.50 5.93 -0.39
C PHE A 311 -9.31 7.01 0.69
N ARG A 312 -9.63 6.65 1.95
CA ARG A 312 -9.71 7.59 3.06
C ARG A 312 -9.04 7.07 4.33
N ASN A 313 -8.35 7.97 5.03
CA ASN A 313 -7.87 7.75 6.41
C ASN A 313 -6.92 6.55 6.63
N MET A 314 -6.27 6.04 5.58
CA MET A 314 -5.21 5.07 5.75
C MET A 314 -3.92 5.77 6.23
N MET A 315 -3.05 4.98 6.86
CA MET A 315 -1.79 5.44 7.44
C MET A 315 -0.63 5.49 6.43
N ASP A 316 -0.89 5.25 5.14
CA ASP A 316 0.09 5.44 4.05
C ASP A 316 -0.61 5.95 2.77
N ASP A 317 -0.19 5.50 1.58
CA ASP A 317 -0.69 6.01 0.31
C ASP A 317 -2.05 5.43 -0.11
N GLY A 318 -2.74 6.14 -1.00
CA GLY A 318 -3.92 5.61 -1.68
C GLY A 318 -3.58 4.52 -2.70
N VAL A 319 -2.61 4.81 -3.56
CA VAL A 319 -2.15 3.91 -4.60
C VAL A 319 -0.63 3.98 -4.66
N ASN A 320 0.04 2.84 -4.59
CA ASN A 320 1.46 2.72 -4.95
C ASN A 320 1.66 1.74 -6.13
N VAL A 321 2.35 2.15 -7.20
CA VAL A 321 2.69 1.28 -8.35
C VAL A 321 4.18 1.39 -8.64
N HIS A 322 4.93 0.30 -8.54
CA HIS A 322 6.36 0.28 -8.82
C HIS A 322 6.91 -1.11 -9.21
N GLY A 323 8.13 -1.11 -9.75
CA GLY A 323 8.95 -2.32 -9.87
C GLY A 323 9.93 -2.46 -8.69
N ILE A 324 10.80 -3.47 -8.69
CA ILE A 324 11.84 -3.64 -7.68
C ILE A 324 13.22 -3.46 -8.32
N TYR A 325 14.06 -2.64 -7.70
CA TYR A 325 15.50 -2.62 -7.97
C TYR A 325 16.20 -3.71 -7.15
N SER A 326 16.81 -4.68 -7.81
CA SER A 326 17.56 -5.76 -7.14
C SER A 326 19.08 -5.54 -7.28
N PRO A 327 19.79 -5.18 -6.20
CA PRO A 327 21.23 -4.96 -6.29
C PRO A 327 21.99 -6.20 -6.72
N ILE A 328 23.00 -6.01 -7.58
CA ILE A 328 24.00 -7.01 -7.91
C ILE A 328 24.91 -7.14 -6.69
N LYS A 329 24.71 -8.21 -5.92
CA LYS A 329 25.53 -8.53 -4.75
C LYS A 329 26.94 -8.96 -5.17
N ARG A 330 27.03 -9.75 -6.23
CA ARG A 330 28.30 -10.31 -6.72
C ARG A 330 28.22 -10.65 -8.20
N ILE A 331 29.28 -10.35 -8.94
CA ILE A 331 29.52 -10.84 -10.30
C ILE A 331 30.34 -12.12 -10.18
N ILE A 332 29.80 -13.25 -10.65
CA ILE A 332 30.43 -14.58 -10.55
C ILE A 332 31.26 -14.86 -11.81
N SER A 333 30.70 -14.52 -12.97
CA SER A 333 31.35 -14.58 -14.27
C SER A 333 30.75 -13.49 -15.18
N PRO A 334 31.26 -13.28 -16.40
CA PRO A 334 30.65 -12.32 -17.34
C PRO A 334 29.17 -12.58 -17.61
N THR A 335 28.67 -13.82 -17.44
CA THR A 335 27.28 -14.22 -17.74
C THR A 335 26.53 -14.72 -16.51
N GLU A 336 27.03 -14.48 -15.30
CA GLU A 336 26.41 -15.01 -14.08
C GLU A 336 26.56 -14.02 -12.92
N ILE A 337 25.45 -13.65 -12.30
CA ILE A 337 25.39 -12.69 -11.20
C ILE A 337 24.54 -13.24 -10.05
N LEU A 338 24.88 -12.82 -8.84
CA LEU A 338 24.06 -12.98 -7.65
C LEU A 338 23.39 -11.63 -7.37
N ILE A 339 22.06 -11.60 -7.36
CA ILE A 339 21.27 -10.42 -6.97
C ILE A 339 20.63 -10.61 -5.59
N GLU A 340 20.24 -9.50 -4.97
CA GLU A 340 19.51 -9.52 -3.70
C GLU A 340 18.20 -8.71 -3.70
N ASN A 341 17.25 -9.06 -2.84
CA ASN A 341 16.21 -8.13 -2.39
C ASN A 341 16.78 -7.36 -1.20
N ALA A 342 17.02 -6.06 -1.35
CA ALA A 342 17.74 -5.28 -0.35
C ALA A 342 16.84 -4.81 0.80
N HIS A 343 15.57 -4.49 0.52
CA HIS A 343 14.62 -4.16 1.58
C HIS A 343 14.01 -5.44 2.16
N HIS A 344 13.93 -5.53 3.49
CA HIS A 344 13.43 -6.72 4.18
C HIS A 344 11.99 -7.10 3.81
N GLU A 345 11.10 -6.12 3.58
CA GLU A 345 9.72 -6.37 3.14
C GLU A 345 9.61 -6.76 1.65
N GLN A 346 10.72 -6.84 0.91
CA GLN A 346 10.75 -7.39 -0.45
C GLN A 346 11.18 -8.86 -0.47
N ALA A 347 11.40 -9.48 0.70
CA ALA A 347 11.89 -10.85 0.78
C ALA A 347 11.02 -11.83 -0.01
N GLY A 348 11.68 -12.72 -0.75
CA GLY A 348 11.06 -13.79 -1.55
C GLY A 348 10.44 -13.33 -2.87
N ILE A 349 10.51 -12.04 -3.21
CA ILE A 349 9.93 -11.51 -4.44
C ILE A 349 10.97 -11.56 -5.56
N GLN A 350 10.79 -12.52 -6.47
CA GLN A 350 11.62 -12.60 -7.67
C GLN A 350 11.31 -11.43 -8.62
N VAL A 351 12.36 -10.74 -9.04
CA VAL A 351 12.26 -9.47 -9.79
C VAL A 351 12.11 -9.68 -11.30
N VAL A 352 12.86 -10.64 -11.86
CA VAL A 352 12.93 -10.92 -13.30
C VAL A 352 12.59 -12.39 -13.60
N ASP A 353 12.10 -12.67 -14.80
CA ASP A 353 11.84 -14.03 -15.32
C ASP A 353 12.90 -14.53 -16.30
N ALA A 354 12.96 -15.84 -16.49
CA ALA A 354 13.78 -16.42 -17.55
C ALA A 354 13.21 -16.07 -18.93
N ASN A 355 14.11 -15.79 -19.89
CA ASN A 355 13.80 -15.37 -21.26
C ASN A 355 13.13 -13.99 -21.35
N GLU A 356 13.33 -13.11 -20.36
CA GLU A 356 12.94 -11.70 -20.46
C GLU A 356 14.15 -10.78 -20.64
N GLU A 357 13.89 -9.56 -21.14
CA GLU A 357 14.86 -8.48 -21.14
C GLU A 357 14.76 -7.69 -19.83
N ALA A 358 15.92 -7.43 -19.22
CA ALA A 358 16.06 -6.61 -18.02
C ALA A 358 17.07 -5.49 -18.28
N GLN A 359 17.22 -4.59 -17.31
CA GLN A 359 18.17 -3.49 -17.39
C GLN A 359 19.04 -3.42 -16.14
N VAL A 360 20.33 -3.10 -16.32
CA VAL A 360 21.22 -2.69 -15.23
C VAL A 360 21.17 -1.18 -15.11
N ILE A 361 20.99 -0.69 -13.88
CA ILE A 361 20.98 0.73 -13.53
C ILE A 361 22.09 1.03 -12.51
N CYS A 362 22.64 2.24 -12.59
CA CYS A 362 23.54 2.75 -11.58
C CYS A 362 22.73 3.11 -10.32
N ASN A 363 22.99 2.49 -9.17
CA ASN A 363 22.24 2.76 -7.93
C ASN A 363 22.37 4.20 -7.42
N HIS A 364 23.45 4.88 -7.79
CA HIS A 364 23.73 6.25 -7.36
C HIS A 364 22.96 7.29 -8.19
N SER A 365 22.92 7.14 -9.51
CA SER A 365 22.30 8.09 -10.43
C SER A 365 20.93 7.65 -10.97
N LEU A 366 20.55 6.38 -10.74
CA LEU A 366 19.40 5.68 -11.33
C LEU A 366 19.41 5.60 -12.87
N LEU A 367 20.52 5.95 -13.50
CA LEU A 367 20.64 5.92 -14.96
C LEU A 367 20.96 4.52 -15.48
N PRO A 368 20.42 4.14 -16.64
CA PRO A 368 20.69 2.84 -17.24
C PRO A 368 22.15 2.71 -17.68
N LYS A 369 22.72 1.53 -17.46
CA LYS A 369 24.06 1.12 -17.91
C LYS A 369 24.03 0.16 -19.11
N GLY A 370 22.94 -0.58 -19.28
CA GLY A 370 22.74 -1.47 -20.42
C GLY A 370 21.68 -2.53 -20.17
N PHE A 371 21.35 -3.29 -21.21
CA PHE A 371 20.32 -4.34 -21.18
C PHE A 371 20.93 -5.70 -20.83
N LEU A 372 20.14 -6.54 -20.17
CA LEU A 372 20.44 -7.94 -19.88
C LEU A 372 19.46 -8.86 -20.58
N ASP A 373 19.98 -9.97 -21.08
CA ASP A 373 19.21 -11.05 -21.69
C ASP A 373 19.20 -12.24 -20.72
N ILE A 374 18.10 -12.40 -19.98
CA ILE A 374 18.02 -13.34 -18.85
C ILE A 374 17.85 -14.77 -19.36
N LYS A 375 18.80 -15.64 -19.05
CA LYS A 375 18.76 -17.06 -19.40
C LYS A 375 18.02 -17.89 -18.37
N SER A 376 18.36 -17.73 -17.09
CA SER A 376 17.73 -18.46 -15.98
C SER A 376 17.81 -17.67 -14.69
N VAL A 377 16.87 -17.94 -13.78
CA VAL A 377 16.78 -17.32 -12.47
C VAL A 377 16.54 -18.42 -11.45
N THR A 378 17.40 -18.52 -10.45
CA THR A 378 17.31 -19.56 -9.40
C THR A 378 17.32 -18.90 -8.03
N MET A 379 16.24 -19.10 -7.27
CA MET A 379 16.18 -18.65 -5.87
C MET A 379 17.14 -19.51 -5.03
N ILE A 380 18.09 -18.85 -4.35
CA ILE A 380 18.97 -19.51 -3.37
C ILE A 380 18.32 -19.47 -1.99
N ASN A 381 17.79 -18.33 -1.60
CA ASN A 381 17.02 -18.13 -0.36
C ASN A 381 16.12 -16.90 -0.50
N ARG A 382 15.41 -16.53 0.58
CA ARG A 382 14.46 -15.40 0.59
C ARG A 382 15.05 -14.03 0.24
N TYR A 383 16.38 -13.89 0.17
CA TYR A 383 17.03 -12.64 -0.19
C TYR A 383 17.94 -12.74 -1.39
N HIS A 384 18.23 -13.92 -1.94
CA HIS A 384 19.26 -14.08 -2.97
C HIS A 384 18.80 -14.94 -4.14
N TRP A 385 19.09 -14.47 -5.35
CA TRP A 385 18.83 -15.16 -6.61
C TRP A 385 20.10 -15.21 -7.45
N LEU A 386 20.37 -16.38 -8.02
CA LEU A 386 21.35 -16.55 -9.06
C LEU A 386 20.70 -16.26 -10.42
N VAL A 387 21.31 -15.39 -11.21
CA VAL A 387 20.83 -15.03 -12.54
C VAL A 387 21.92 -15.36 -13.55
N GLU A 388 21.58 -16.23 -14.51
CA GLU A 388 22.41 -16.50 -15.67
C GLU A 388 21.94 -15.66 -16.86
N LEU A 389 22.88 -15.24 -17.69
CA LEU A 389 22.64 -14.40 -18.86
C LEU A 389 23.01 -15.15 -20.14
N ASN A 390 22.28 -14.87 -21.22
CA ASN A 390 22.63 -15.37 -22.56
C ASN A 390 23.84 -14.62 -23.15
N LYS A 391 24.10 -13.40 -22.66
CA LYS A 391 25.19 -12.52 -23.12
C LYS A 391 25.96 -11.96 -21.93
N PRO A 392 27.25 -11.59 -22.11
CA PRO A 392 28.01 -10.94 -21.05
C PRO A 392 27.34 -9.66 -20.53
N LEU A 393 27.56 -9.33 -19.27
CA LEU A 393 27.15 -8.07 -18.65
C LEU A 393 27.66 -6.86 -19.45
N PRO A 394 26.91 -5.75 -19.48
CA PRO A 394 27.39 -4.47 -20.01
C PRO A 394 28.71 -4.05 -19.36
N GLU A 395 29.63 -3.50 -20.17
CA GLU A 395 30.92 -3.00 -19.69
C GLU A 395 30.71 -1.93 -18.59
N GLY A 396 31.51 -1.99 -17.52
CA GLY A 396 31.37 -1.07 -16.38
C GLY A 396 30.24 -1.41 -15.39
N THR A 397 29.57 -2.55 -15.55
CA THR A 397 28.70 -3.13 -14.52
C THR A 397 29.55 -3.52 -13.30
N GLN A 398 29.08 -3.17 -12.11
CA GLN A 398 29.77 -3.43 -10.85
C GLN A 398 28.80 -3.84 -9.74
N PRO A 399 29.26 -4.52 -8.67
CA PRO A 399 28.44 -4.77 -7.50
C PRO A 399 27.84 -3.46 -6.93
N GLY A 400 26.58 -3.53 -6.51
CA GLY A 400 25.80 -2.38 -6.07
C GLY A 400 24.94 -1.75 -7.17
N ASP A 401 25.29 -1.88 -8.45
CA ASP A 401 24.35 -1.58 -9.54
C ASP A 401 23.09 -2.46 -9.39
N CYS A 402 21.93 -1.98 -9.82
CA CYS A 402 20.67 -2.67 -9.62
C CYS A 402 20.10 -3.21 -10.92
N LEU A 403 19.42 -4.35 -10.82
CA LEU A 403 18.62 -4.95 -11.87
C LEU A 403 17.18 -4.45 -11.78
N GLU A 404 16.57 -4.15 -12.91
CA GLU A 404 15.13 -3.89 -13.06
C GLU A 404 14.55 -4.69 -14.22
N SER A 405 13.32 -5.16 -14.09
CA SER A 405 12.57 -5.80 -15.17
C SER A 405 11.98 -4.75 -16.10
N LEU A 406 12.18 -4.91 -17.42
CA LEU A 406 11.51 -4.07 -18.42
C LEU A 406 10.16 -4.67 -18.87
N HIS A 407 9.89 -5.92 -18.52
CA HIS A 407 8.65 -6.62 -18.81
C HIS A 407 7.54 -6.28 -17.81
N ASN A 408 7.89 -6.06 -16.54
CA ASN A 408 6.94 -5.77 -15.45
C ASN A 408 6.64 -4.25 -15.35
N THR A 409 6.12 -3.68 -16.43
CA THR A 409 5.95 -2.23 -16.63
C THR A 409 4.48 -1.90 -17.03
N PRO A 410 3.53 -1.91 -16.07
CA PRO A 410 2.11 -1.84 -16.41
C PRO A 410 1.68 -0.46 -16.89
N ASP A 411 0.71 -0.41 -17.80
CA ASP A 411 -0.08 0.80 -18.04
C ASP A 411 -1.02 1.02 -16.84
N VAL A 412 -1.11 2.26 -16.35
CA VAL A 412 -1.87 2.64 -15.16
C VAL A 412 -2.91 3.70 -15.50
N ASN A 413 -4.18 3.38 -15.26
CA ASN A 413 -5.30 4.32 -15.38
C ASN A 413 -6.00 4.50 -14.04
N ILE A 414 -6.04 5.74 -13.55
CA ILE A 414 -6.71 6.12 -12.29
C ILE A 414 -7.69 7.24 -12.62
N GLU A 415 -8.99 6.93 -12.58
CA GLU A 415 -10.04 7.86 -12.98
C GLU A 415 -11.26 7.91 -12.07
N TYR A 416 -11.78 9.11 -11.85
CA TYR A 416 -12.97 9.35 -11.02
C TYR A 416 -12.82 8.88 -9.57
N CYS A 417 -11.60 8.86 -9.05
CA CYS A 417 -11.30 8.43 -7.69
C CYS A 417 -11.22 9.61 -6.71
N GLN A 418 -11.39 9.30 -5.42
CA GLN A 418 -11.25 10.25 -4.32
C GLN A 418 -10.18 9.79 -3.33
N PHE A 419 -9.25 10.68 -3.02
CA PHE A 419 -8.18 10.47 -2.04
C PHE A 419 -8.33 11.52 -0.95
N SER A 420 -8.53 11.12 0.31
CA SER A 420 -8.73 12.11 1.37
C SER A 420 -8.23 11.68 2.75
N SER A 421 -7.80 12.66 3.54
CA SER A 421 -7.55 12.55 4.98
C SER A 421 -6.55 11.46 5.38
N ASN A 422 -5.69 11.05 4.46
CA ASN A 422 -4.67 10.04 4.70
C ASN A 422 -3.34 10.64 5.12
N ARG A 423 -2.53 9.84 5.81
CA ARG A 423 -1.20 10.26 6.28
C ARG A 423 -0.31 10.64 5.11
N ALA A 424 0.01 9.71 4.23
CA ALA A 424 1.09 9.98 3.32
C ALA A 424 0.58 10.57 2.00
N ARG A 425 0.97 10.00 0.87
CA ARG A 425 0.69 10.56 -0.45
C ARG A 425 -0.68 10.10 -0.95
N GLY A 426 -1.26 10.79 -1.92
CA GLY A 426 -2.45 10.28 -2.62
C GLY A 426 -2.07 9.09 -3.49
N ILE A 427 -1.21 9.33 -4.48
CA ILE A 427 -0.70 8.34 -5.43
C ILE A 427 0.83 8.41 -5.45
N LEU A 428 1.49 7.27 -5.34
CA LEU A 428 2.90 7.06 -5.68
C LEU A 428 2.97 6.13 -6.90
N ALA A 429 3.24 6.65 -8.10
CA ALA A 429 3.22 5.82 -9.31
C ALA A 429 4.50 6.00 -10.13
N THR A 430 5.28 4.93 -10.22
CA THR A 430 6.62 4.90 -10.78
C THR A 430 6.72 3.67 -11.68
N THR A 431 6.37 3.81 -12.95
CA THR A 431 6.50 2.74 -13.95
C THR A 431 6.76 3.29 -15.35
N PRO A 432 7.53 2.59 -16.21
CA PRO A 432 7.73 2.98 -17.61
C PRO A 432 6.48 2.93 -18.48
N GLY A 433 5.47 2.13 -18.09
CA GLY A 433 4.17 2.09 -18.76
C GLY A 433 3.46 3.45 -18.72
N LYS A 434 2.40 3.61 -19.51
CA LYS A 434 1.66 4.87 -19.59
C LYS A 434 0.87 5.09 -18.31
N ILE A 435 1.01 6.28 -17.72
CA ILE A 435 0.28 6.65 -16.50
C ILE A 435 -0.74 7.75 -16.83
N ARG A 436 -2.02 7.48 -16.54
CA ARG A 436 -3.15 8.40 -16.73
C ARG A 436 -3.85 8.62 -15.39
N ILE A 437 -3.71 9.81 -14.84
CA ILE A 437 -4.36 10.23 -13.58
C ILE A 437 -5.33 11.35 -13.95
N THR A 438 -6.60 11.00 -14.14
CA THR A 438 -7.60 11.93 -14.70
C THR A 438 -8.90 12.02 -13.92
N ASN A 439 -9.46 13.22 -13.78
CA ASN A 439 -10.79 13.42 -13.16
C ASN A 439 -10.87 12.94 -11.71
N ASN A 440 -9.78 13.05 -10.93
CA ASN A 440 -9.75 12.63 -9.53
C ASN A 440 -9.83 13.83 -8.58
N TYR A 441 -10.24 13.57 -7.35
CA TYR A 441 -10.22 14.52 -6.24
C TYR A 441 -9.16 14.12 -5.20
N PHE A 442 -8.37 15.09 -4.74
CA PHE A 442 -7.33 14.89 -3.73
C PHE A 442 -7.48 15.86 -2.57
N HIS A 443 -7.30 15.32 -1.35
CA HIS A 443 -7.16 16.04 -0.10
C HIS A 443 -6.27 15.24 0.85
N SER A 444 -4.96 15.15 0.55
CA SER A 444 -3.99 14.34 1.30
C SER A 444 -3.07 15.21 2.17
N ALA A 445 -2.61 14.67 3.30
CA ALA A 445 -1.65 15.40 4.13
C ALA A 445 -0.28 15.50 3.44
N GLY A 446 0.14 14.47 2.69
CA GLY A 446 1.33 14.52 1.84
C GLY A 446 1.08 15.05 0.42
N SER A 447 2.06 14.82 -0.46
CA SER A 447 1.90 15.03 -1.90
C SER A 447 0.67 14.28 -2.43
N ALA A 448 -0.20 14.96 -3.17
CA ALA A 448 -1.34 14.30 -3.82
C ALA A 448 -0.85 13.27 -4.84
N ILE A 449 0.20 13.62 -5.59
CA ILE A 449 0.86 12.72 -6.54
C ILE A 449 2.36 12.81 -6.31
N LYS A 450 3.01 11.67 -6.06
CA LYS A 450 4.46 11.51 -6.07
C LYS A 450 4.86 10.56 -7.20
N ILE A 451 5.88 10.94 -7.96
CA ILE A 451 6.59 10.09 -8.92
C ILE A 451 8.01 10.02 -8.39
N ALA A 452 8.50 8.82 -8.08
CA ALA A 452 9.76 8.64 -7.36
C ALA A 452 10.68 7.66 -8.10
N GLY A 453 11.58 7.03 -7.36
CA GLY A 453 12.55 6.07 -7.82
C GLY A 453 13.68 6.06 -6.82
N ASP A 454 14.00 4.90 -6.27
CA ASP A 454 15.02 4.79 -5.23
C ASP A 454 15.72 3.44 -5.31
N ALA A 455 17.04 3.44 -5.33
CA ALA A 455 17.89 2.25 -5.31
C ALA A 455 18.84 2.24 -4.10
N ASN A 456 18.49 2.95 -3.02
CA ASN A 456 19.35 3.10 -1.84
C ASN A 456 18.66 2.83 -0.51
N SER A 457 17.32 2.82 -0.45
CA SER A 457 16.53 2.60 0.77
C SER A 457 15.37 1.61 0.54
N TRP A 458 14.35 2.02 -0.20
CA TRP A 458 13.16 1.26 -0.56
C TRP A 458 13.38 0.31 -1.74
N TYR A 459 14.32 0.62 -2.63
CA TYR A 459 14.60 -0.19 -3.82
C TYR A 459 13.35 -0.36 -4.72
N GLU A 460 12.61 0.73 -4.90
CA GLU A 460 11.42 0.80 -5.75
C GLU A 460 11.80 1.42 -7.10
N SER A 461 11.60 0.64 -8.17
CA SER A 461 12.00 0.97 -9.53
C SER A 461 10.85 1.50 -10.38
N GLY A 462 11.19 2.05 -11.55
CA GLY A 462 10.21 2.34 -12.60
C GLY A 462 10.29 3.76 -13.16
N SER A 463 11.34 4.07 -13.91
CA SER A 463 11.43 5.39 -14.57
C SER A 463 10.22 5.67 -15.48
N VAL A 464 9.45 6.72 -15.17
CA VAL A 464 8.28 7.05 -16.01
C VAL A 464 8.67 7.57 -17.39
N LYS A 465 7.92 7.15 -18.41
CA LYS A 465 8.16 7.53 -19.83
C LYS A 465 7.00 8.25 -20.51
N ASP A 466 5.80 8.21 -19.95
CA ASP A 466 4.62 8.95 -20.45
C ASP A 466 3.57 9.10 -19.34
N VAL A 467 3.47 10.31 -18.78
CA VAL A 467 2.53 10.63 -17.70
C VAL A 467 1.57 11.74 -18.12
N CYS A 468 0.29 11.57 -17.80
CA CYS A 468 -0.74 12.59 -17.96
C CYS A 468 -1.53 12.76 -16.68
N ILE A 469 -1.42 13.94 -16.07
CA ILE A 469 -2.16 14.37 -14.89
C ILE A 469 -3.12 15.46 -15.36
N GLN A 470 -4.40 15.11 -15.53
CA GLN A 470 -5.34 15.99 -16.21
C GLN A 470 -6.71 16.07 -15.55
N ASN A 471 -7.30 17.27 -15.51
CA ASN A 471 -8.66 17.50 -14.99
C ASN A 471 -8.85 17.03 -13.54
N ASN A 472 -7.81 17.07 -12.71
CA ASN A 472 -7.92 16.72 -11.29
C ASN A 472 -8.18 17.96 -10.44
N GLN A 473 -8.82 17.75 -9.30
CA GLN A 473 -9.01 18.75 -8.26
C GLN A 473 -8.10 18.44 -7.08
N PHE A 474 -7.25 19.39 -6.72
CA PHE A 474 -6.38 19.32 -5.54
C PHE A 474 -6.90 20.29 -4.48
N GLN A 475 -7.58 19.78 -3.45
CA GLN A 475 -8.13 20.55 -2.36
C GLN A 475 -7.21 20.48 -1.15
N ASP A 476 -6.57 21.60 -0.82
CA ASP A 476 -5.71 21.79 0.35
C ASP A 476 -4.67 20.68 0.57
N CYS A 477 -4.16 20.06 -0.50
CA CYS A 477 -3.19 18.98 -0.39
C CYS A 477 -1.86 19.46 0.19
N GLY A 478 -1.10 18.56 0.82
CA GLY A 478 0.21 18.89 1.37
C GLY A 478 0.14 19.65 2.70
N TYR A 479 -0.91 19.48 3.49
CA TYR A 479 -1.05 20.10 4.82
C TYR A 479 -0.23 19.43 5.94
N GLY A 480 0.37 18.28 5.66
CA GLY A 480 1.36 17.60 6.48
C GLY A 480 2.79 17.75 5.93
N ILE A 481 3.66 16.80 6.31
CA ILE A 481 5.11 16.84 6.02
C ILE A 481 5.57 15.83 4.96
N TRP A 482 4.67 15.02 4.42
CA TRP A 482 5.00 13.86 3.57
C TRP A 482 5.04 14.21 2.07
N GLY A 483 5.97 15.07 1.67
CA GLY A 483 6.14 15.46 0.27
C GLY A 483 6.90 16.77 0.07
N THR A 484 7.29 17.04 -1.18
CA THR A 484 8.02 18.25 -1.58
C THR A 484 7.18 19.23 -2.40
N GLY A 485 5.94 18.85 -2.75
CA GLY A 485 4.93 19.68 -3.42
C GLY A 485 3.60 18.92 -3.51
N ILE A 486 2.52 19.56 -3.99
CA ILE A 486 1.24 18.86 -4.26
C ILE A 486 1.44 17.76 -5.30
N ILE A 487 2.14 18.07 -6.39
CA ILE A 487 2.67 17.11 -7.36
C ILE A 487 4.19 17.13 -7.23
N ALA A 488 4.78 16.01 -6.84
CA ALA A 488 6.21 15.85 -6.63
C ALA A 488 6.79 14.80 -7.58
N ILE A 489 7.66 15.22 -8.50
CA ILE A 489 8.47 14.34 -9.34
C ILE A 489 9.88 14.37 -8.76
N ASP A 490 10.15 13.46 -7.83
CA ASP A 490 11.28 13.54 -6.91
C ASP A 490 11.90 12.15 -6.70
N PRO A 491 12.73 11.67 -7.66
CA PRO A 491 13.53 10.47 -7.44
C PRO A 491 14.56 10.72 -6.33
N GLU A 492 14.81 9.71 -5.51
CA GLU A 492 15.65 9.77 -4.30
C GLU A 492 17.14 9.62 -4.64
N ILE A 493 17.61 10.50 -5.53
CA ILE A 493 19.00 10.61 -5.98
C ILE A 493 19.71 11.62 -5.08
N ARG A 494 20.84 11.22 -4.47
CA ARG A 494 21.64 12.13 -3.65
C ARG A 494 22.22 13.29 -4.49
N PRO A 495 22.29 14.53 -3.96
CA PRO A 495 22.74 15.70 -4.72
C PRO A 495 24.09 15.53 -5.44
N GLU A 496 25.06 14.87 -4.81
CA GLU A 496 26.39 14.61 -5.38
C GLU A 496 26.38 13.67 -6.60
N ASN A 497 25.30 12.89 -6.77
CA ASN A 497 25.12 11.95 -7.88
C ASN A 497 24.20 12.51 -8.97
N HIS A 498 23.76 13.77 -8.83
CA HIS A 498 22.95 14.40 -9.85
C HIS A 498 23.78 14.56 -11.13
N SER A 499 23.17 14.17 -12.24
CA SER A 499 23.73 14.38 -13.56
C SER A 499 22.81 15.31 -14.37
N ASN A 500 23.28 15.77 -15.53
CA ASN A 500 22.44 16.51 -16.47
C ASN A 500 21.47 15.61 -17.25
N GLN A 501 21.50 14.28 -17.04
CA GLN A 501 20.58 13.34 -17.65
C GLN A 501 19.33 13.17 -16.78
N ALA A 502 18.18 13.10 -17.46
CA ALA A 502 16.91 12.88 -16.79
C ALA A 502 16.70 11.39 -16.47
N TYR A 503 16.07 11.15 -15.33
CA TYR A 503 15.56 9.83 -14.96
C TYR A 503 14.12 9.64 -15.47
N HIS A 504 13.30 10.70 -15.38
CA HIS A 504 11.90 10.69 -15.82
C HIS A 504 11.69 11.46 -17.11
N GLU A 505 10.73 11.03 -17.93
CA GLU A 505 10.47 11.61 -19.24
C GLU A 505 8.97 11.80 -19.53
N ASN A 506 8.66 12.83 -20.33
CA ASN A 506 7.37 13.08 -20.97
C ASN A 506 6.19 13.17 -19.99
N ILE A 507 6.19 14.23 -19.18
CA ILE A 507 5.16 14.47 -18.16
C ILE A 507 4.28 15.66 -18.56
N ARG A 508 2.96 15.47 -18.58
CA ARG A 508 1.96 16.51 -18.85
C ARG A 508 1.07 16.73 -17.64
N ILE A 509 1.00 17.97 -17.16
CA ILE A 509 0.15 18.42 -16.04
C ILE A 509 -0.77 19.51 -16.57
N GLU A 510 -2.01 19.15 -16.86
CA GLU A 510 -2.90 19.98 -17.69
C GLU A 510 -4.30 20.12 -17.11
N ASN A 511 -4.89 21.30 -17.22
CA ASN A 511 -6.32 21.53 -16.88
C ASN A 511 -6.69 21.11 -15.45
N ASN A 512 -5.77 21.19 -14.48
CA ASN A 512 -6.08 20.86 -13.09
C ASN A 512 -6.48 22.13 -12.31
N CYS A 513 -7.28 21.94 -11.26
CA CYS A 513 -7.66 23.01 -10.34
C CYS A 513 -6.98 22.80 -8.98
N PHE A 514 -6.20 23.78 -8.54
CA PHE A 514 -5.52 23.79 -7.24
C PHE A 514 -6.22 24.77 -6.29
N PHE A 515 -6.92 24.26 -5.29
CA PHE A 515 -7.48 25.06 -4.20
C PHE A 515 -6.52 24.96 -3.01
N THR A 516 -5.67 25.96 -2.79
CA THR A 516 -4.48 25.82 -1.95
C THR A 516 -4.24 27.00 -1.00
N PHE A 517 -3.69 26.70 0.17
CA PHE A 517 -3.26 27.68 1.17
C PHE A 517 -1.73 27.92 1.14
N HIS A 518 -1.01 27.27 0.23
CA HIS A 518 0.44 27.42 0.05
C HIS A 518 0.87 27.36 -1.42
N LYS A 519 2.12 27.75 -1.70
CA LYS A 519 2.64 27.86 -3.07
C LYS A 519 3.42 26.65 -3.58
N ASP A 520 3.76 25.66 -2.75
CA ASP A 520 4.48 24.45 -3.21
C ASP A 520 3.62 23.50 -4.09
N LEU A 521 3.28 23.88 -5.33
CA LEU A 521 2.40 23.05 -6.18
C LEU A 521 3.17 21.96 -6.90
N ILE A 522 4.17 22.33 -7.71
CA ILE A 522 4.90 21.39 -8.56
C ILE A 522 6.39 21.42 -8.20
N PHE A 523 6.87 20.30 -7.66
CA PHE A 523 8.30 20.04 -7.54
C PHE A 523 8.70 19.03 -8.60
N ALA A 524 9.76 19.31 -9.38
CA ALA A 524 10.30 18.37 -10.34
C ALA A 524 11.82 18.34 -10.32
N ARG A 525 12.37 17.12 -10.37
CA ARG A 525 13.80 16.86 -10.44
C ARG A 525 14.13 15.80 -11.49
N CYS A 526 15.20 16.02 -12.25
CA CYS A 526 15.74 15.08 -13.24
C CYS A 526 14.67 14.64 -14.26
N VAL A 527 13.92 15.60 -14.79
CA VAL A 527 12.84 15.37 -15.77
C VAL A 527 13.23 15.94 -17.13
N GLN A 528 13.01 15.18 -18.20
CA GLN A 528 13.09 15.66 -19.57
C GLN A 528 11.70 15.71 -20.19
N ASN A 529 11.40 16.77 -20.94
CA ASN A 529 10.12 16.98 -21.63
C ASN A 529 8.93 17.06 -20.65
N MET A 530 8.74 18.22 -20.03
CA MET A 530 7.59 18.45 -19.14
C MET A 530 6.73 19.61 -19.63
N VAL A 531 5.41 19.42 -19.62
CA VAL A 531 4.44 20.46 -19.97
C VAL A 531 3.51 20.70 -18.80
N VAL A 532 3.42 21.96 -18.36
CA VAL A 532 2.47 22.44 -17.35
C VAL A 532 1.66 23.55 -18.00
N GLN A 533 0.35 23.33 -18.22
CA GLN A 533 -0.48 24.32 -18.91
C GLN A 533 -1.94 24.29 -18.48
N HIS A 534 -2.60 25.44 -18.58
CA HIS A 534 -4.05 25.59 -18.32
C HIS A 534 -4.48 25.13 -16.92
N ASN A 535 -3.58 25.16 -15.94
CA ASN A 535 -3.92 24.85 -14.56
C ASN A 535 -4.39 26.12 -13.85
N GLN A 536 -5.49 26.01 -13.10
CA GLN A 536 -6.09 27.10 -12.34
C GLN A 536 -5.66 27.03 -10.88
N ILE A 537 -5.35 28.18 -10.28
CA ILE A 537 -4.98 28.28 -8.87
C ILE A 537 -5.98 29.19 -8.14
N GLU A 538 -6.62 28.65 -7.12
CA GLU A 538 -7.51 29.37 -6.21
C GLU A 538 -6.97 29.32 -4.78
N SER A 539 -7.02 30.45 -4.07
CA SER A 539 -6.57 30.52 -2.69
C SER A 539 -7.59 29.91 -1.73
N SER A 540 -7.10 29.09 -0.81
CA SER A 540 -7.83 28.56 0.34
C SER A 540 -7.26 29.13 1.64
N GLN A 541 -8.09 29.16 2.68
CA GLN A 541 -7.75 29.61 4.03
C GLN A 541 -8.05 28.52 5.09
N ASN A 542 -8.18 27.26 4.66
CA ASN A 542 -8.56 26.14 5.54
C ASN A 542 -7.44 25.72 6.50
N TYR A 543 -6.18 26.03 6.18
CA TYR A 543 -5.00 25.81 7.02
C TYR A 543 -4.13 27.08 7.10
N PRO A 544 -3.29 27.21 8.14
CA PRO A 544 -2.31 28.28 8.23
C PRO A 544 -1.32 28.27 7.04
N PRO A 545 -0.86 29.44 6.59
CA PRO A 545 0.13 29.52 5.51
C PRO A 545 1.46 28.89 5.93
N LYS A 546 2.12 28.19 5.01
CA LYS A 546 3.48 27.67 5.21
C LYS A 546 4.52 28.80 5.19
N GLN A 547 5.46 28.77 6.12
CA GLN A 547 6.46 29.84 6.28
C GLN A 547 7.49 29.91 5.15
N GLN A 548 7.86 28.76 4.57
CA GLN A 548 8.83 28.67 3.48
C GLN A 548 8.22 27.86 2.35
N THR A 549 8.00 28.52 1.22
CA THR A 549 7.45 27.90 0.00
C THR A 549 8.24 28.40 -1.20
N PHE A 550 8.29 27.60 -2.26
CA PHE A 550 8.68 28.08 -3.59
C PHE A 550 7.47 28.65 -4.32
N ASP A 551 7.70 29.39 -5.39
CA ASP A 551 6.64 30.11 -6.11
C ASP A 551 6.00 29.21 -7.19
N TYR A 552 5.04 28.38 -6.79
CA TYR A 552 4.24 27.45 -7.62
C TYR A 552 5.00 26.30 -8.29
N GLN A 553 6.22 26.54 -8.75
CA GLN A 553 7.04 25.56 -9.42
C GLN A 553 8.51 25.63 -8.98
N LYS A 554 9.11 24.48 -8.70
CA LYS A 554 10.55 24.33 -8.46
C LYS A 554 11.11 23.21 -9.33
N LEU A 555 12.08 23.56 -10.18
CA LEU A 555 12.72 22.65 -11.13
C LEU A 555 14.20 22.47 -10.78
N VAL A 556 14.65 21.22 -10.74
CA VAL A 556 16.05 20.86 -10.47
C VAL A 556 16.53 19.92 -11.57
N ASN A 557 17.53 20.30 -12.35
CA ASN A 557 18.08 19.46 -13.43
C ASN A 557 17.00 18.96 -14.41
N CYS A 558 16.04 19.82 -14.75
CA CYS A 558 15.00 19.53 -15.72
C CYS A 558 15.33 20.17 -17.07
N THR A 559 15.02 19.48 -18.17
CA THR A 559 15.27 19.95 -19.54
C THR A 559 14.00 19.90 -20.38
N ASN A 560 13.89 20.83 -21.34
CA ASN A 560 12.71 20.98 -22.20
C ASN A 560 11.39 21.10 -21.42
N VAL A 561 11.30 22.10 -20.54
CA VAL A 561 10.09 22.37 -19.74
C VAL A 561 9.34 23.56 -20.32
N ALA A 562 8.06 23.38 -20.64
CA ALA A 562 7.12 24.44 -20.98
C ALA A 562 6.11 24.60 -19.84
N SER A 563 6.00 25.80 -19.28
CA SER A 563 5.18 26.04 -18.07
C SER A 563 4.39 27.34 -18.16
N GLN A 564 3.07 27.25 -18.00
CA GLN A 564 2.13 28.37 -17.90
C GLN A 564 1.03 28.03 -16.87
N PHE A 565 0.87 28.89 -15.86
CA PHE A 565 -0.26 28.86 -14.93
C PHE A 565 -1.26 29.95 -15.31
N SER A 566 -2.55 29.73 -15.05
CA SER A 566 -3.65 30.68 -15.33
C SER A 566 -4.31 31.15 -14.05
#